data_AF-K2EWL5-F1
#
_entry.id   AF-K2EWL5-F1
#
_cell.length_a   1.000
_cell.length_b   1.000
_cell.length_c   1.000
_cell.angle_alpha   90.00
_cell.angle_beta   90.00
_cell.angle_gamma   90.00
#
_symmetry.space_group_name_H-M   'P 1'
#
loop_
_entity.id
_entity.type
_entity.pdbx_description
1 polymer ?
#
loop_
_entity_poly.entity_id
_entity_poly.type
_entity_poly.pdbx_seq_one_letter_code
_entity_poly.pdbx_strand_id
1 'polypeptide(L)'
;MQSDGIFKKGLQKGKYYVEVRLGPSFKTEGPPVPILINITENTGDTLDIGDIKLLSANILGSIIDPDGNPIKDTYSNTGSVYINIRSVDGKSKAPGNIDPQRDGSFSIYLEKGKYIFWARTSDSNPFTDGKTTVEVSDSSVVQNIAIKLTKPAVSGKIDGIEKFVDSSYVSPHGYYIGIWSYIYLYNSDNKLQLEDRADVYGNFKISGLIPHGKYTIVVRVNDFNLRDFNVVAVGKLVIDYNGNTTDNARIKLVANKIKENTKKSLNKAFKIPSGLLLKTVEGDVNGDGVKEIVSVVPQSPYDLKIFKQDGTVLAGTSINYTKGGKYGNGILLELGDVDGDGTNEIIVGGNSVINIFKLVNRRIILYKMNPLSSYMSLLKMGINALKIGDIDGIKGDEIIALTTKNKKTNIVYVFKKSGIVTLLFKVDNYNGSGNNAGLDIDIKDANSDGKEDVIIKPQVGQLPMIQIWSYNGHEFEKISNFLAYNKKNKKGVEVAVANVDGDKDIEIITSSRDSSNPQVKIFSWKGKLESSFFPYGKDTGFKSGSIGQNMLTYSINNDKVPEIIIIPSYLSMESITAFSNSGNPLKYYTQFNAKTWRAVRRHLGDWFFDAKK
;
A
#
# COMPACT_ATOMS: atom_id res chain seq x y z
N MET A 1 31.70 22.41 -11.90
CA MET A 1 32.66 23.07 -12.80
C MET A 1 33.73 23.69 -11.93
N GLN A 2 34.97 23.58 -12.34
CA GLN A 2 36.07 24.40 -11.85
C GLN A 2 35.95 25.82 -12.43
N SER A 3 36.72 26.78 -11.91
CA SER A 3 36.69 28.18 -12.35
C SER A 3 37.10 28.38 -13.81
N ASP A 4 37.80 27.42 -14.40
CA ASP A 4 38.21 27.35 -15.80
C ASP A 4 37.17 26.68 -16.72
N GLY A 5 36.00 26.30 -16.19
CA GLY A 5 34.93 25.64 -16.94
C GLY A 5 35.06 24.12 -17.04
N ILE A 6 36.14 23.51 -16.53
CA ILE A 6 36.35 22.06 -16.60
C ILE A 6 35.45 21.32 -15.59
N PHE A 7 34.87 20.19 -15.99
CA PHE A 7 34.13 19.31 -15.10
C PHE A 7 34.47 17.84 -15.33
N LYS A 8 34.36 17.02 -14.27
CA LYS A 8 34.51 15.56 -14.32
C LYS A 8 33.37 14.92 -13.54
N LYS A 9 32.77 13.85 -14.07
CA LYS A 9 31.69 13.10 -13.42
C LYS A 9 31.83 11.61 -13.74
N GLY A 10 31.83 10.77 -12.70
CA GLY A 10 31.73 9.33 -12.86
C GLY A 10 30.31 8.92 -13.26
N LEU A 11 30.20 8.18 -14.36
CA LEU A 11 28.93 7.70 -14.92
C LEU A 11 29.03 6.19 -15.23
N GLN A 12 27.90 5.48 -15.10
CA GLN A 12 27.80 4.07 -15.47
C GLN A 12 27.39 3.92 -16.94
N LYS A 13 27.49 2.72 -17.50
CA LYS A 13 26.96 2.38 -18.83
C LYS A 13 25.52 2.88 -19.01
N GLY A 14 25.29 3.67 -20.06
CA GLY A 14 24.00 4.28 -20.31
C GLY A 14 24.06 5.48 -21.27
N LYS A 15 22.88 5.99 -21.65
CA LYS A 15 22.71 7.21 -22.44
C LYS A 15 22.40 8.38 -21.50
N TYR A 16 23.11 9.49 -21.67
CA TYR A 16 22.98 10.67 -20.80
C TYR A 16 22.85 11.94 -21.64
N TYR A 17 22.15 12.93 -21.08
CA TYR A 17 22.19 14.30 -21.58
C TYR A 17 23.10 15.15 -20.71
N VAL A 18 23.96 15.92 -21.35
CA VAL A 18 24.75 16.97 -20.72
C VAL A 18 24.02 18.29 -20.93
N GLU A 19 23.52 18.87 -19.84
CA GLU A 19 22.81 20.16 -19.81
C GLU A 19 23.72 21.21 -19.15
N VAL A 20 23.92 22.34 -19.81
CA VAL A 20 24.64 23.49 -19.25
C VAL A 20 23.61 24.51 -18.77
N ARG A 21 23.73 24.93 -17.52
CA ARG A 21 22.94 26.03 -16.96
C ARG A 21 23.86 27.23 -16.75
N LEU A 22 23.47 28.35 -17.33
CA LEU A 22 24.18 29.61 -17.14
C LEU A 22 23.65 30.32 -15.90
N GLY A 23 24.58 30.84 -15.10
CA GLY A 23 24.26 31.69 -13.96
C GLY A 23 23.92 33.11 -14.40
N PRO A 24 23.51 33.97 -13.45
CA PRO A 24 22.99 35.32 -13.73
C PRO A 24 24.00 36.31 -14.33
N SER A 25 25.28 35.95 -14.42
CA SER A 25 26.33 36.80 -15.00
C SER A 25 26.38 36.79 -16.53
N PHE A 26 25.67 35.85 -17.19
CA PHE A 26 25.60 35.75 -18.65
C PHE A 26 24.35 36.49 -19.15
N LYS A 27 24.54 37.55 -19.93
CA LYS A 27 23.47 38.49 -20.32
C LYS A 27 23.05 38.36 -21.79
N THR A 28 23.98 37.93 -22.63
CA THR A 28 23.82 37.88 -24.09
C THR A 28 23.97 36.47 -24.64
N GLU A 29 24.50 35.57 -23.81
CA GLU A 29 24.74 34.18 -24.13
C GLU A 29 23.59 33.30 -23.62
N GLY A 30 23.27 32.27 -24.38
CA GLY A 30 22.38 31.19 -23.99
C GLY A 30 23.15 29.86 -23.94
N PRO A 31 22.76 28.93 -23.05
CA PRO A 31 23.29 27.58 -23.10
C PRO A 31 22.89 26.91 -24.43
N PRO A 32 23.76 26.08 -25.03
CA PRO A 32 23.39 25.29 -26.19
C PRO A 32 22.38 24.21 -25.81
N VAL A 33 21.75 23.62 -26.83
CA VAL A 33 20.84 22.48 -26.67
C VAL A 33 21.55 21.30 -25.99
N PRO A 34 20.88 20.52 -25.11
CA PRO A 34 21.51 19.41 -24.40
C PRO A 34 22.20 18.39 -25.33
N ILE A 35 23.44 18.03 -24.98
CA ILE A 35 24.30 17.12 -25.75
C ILE A 35 24.02 15.68 -25.29
N LEU A 36 23.77 14.78 -26.25
CA LEU A 36 23.57 13.36 -25.94
C LEU A 36 24.91 12.62 -25.98
N ILE A 37 25.25 11.93 -24.89
CA ILE A 37 26.42 11.05 -24.81
C ILE A 37 25.97 9.61 -24.53
N ASN A 38 26.75 8.64 -25.03
CA ASN A 38 26.45 7.22 -24.87
C ASN A 38 27.69 6.49 -24.34
N ILE A 39 27.58 5.95 -23.12
CA ILE A 39 28.64 5.18 -22.49
C ILE A 39 28.34 3.71 -22.73
N THR A 40 29.13 3.08 -23.60
CA THR A 40 28.90 1.70 -24.08
C THR A 40 29.46 0.62 -23.14
N GLU A 41 30.44 0.97 -22.32
CA GLU A 41 31.15 0.08 -21.40
C GLU A 41 31.74 0.85 -20.20
N ASN A 42 31.93 0.16 -19.08
CA ASN A 42 32.50 0.74 -17.85
C ASN A 42 34.02 0.53 -17.83
N THR A 43 34.77 1.25 -18.67
CA THR A 43 36.23 1.07 -18.79
C THR A 43 37.02 1.85 -17.74
N GLY A 44 36.41 2.89 -17.15
CA GLY A 44 37.10 3.81 -16.25
C GLY A 44 37.87 4.93 -16.99
N ASP A 45 37.85 4.92 -18.32
CA ASP A 45 38.48 5.95 -19.15
C ASP A 45 37.69 7.27 -19.14
N THR A 46 38.41 8.37 -19.40
CA THR A 46 37.79 9.68 -19.56
C THR A 46 37.23 9.82 -20.98
N LEU A 47 35.92 10.00 -21.10
CA LEU A 47 35.27 10.40 -22.36
C LEU A 47 35.40 11.91 -22.53
N ASP A 48 36.17 12.35 -23.52
CA ASP A 48 36.19 13.75 -23.95
C ASP A 48 34.99 14.05 -24.85
N ILE A 49 34.24 15.10 -24.52
CA ILE A 49 33.04 15.54 -25.24
C ILE A 49 33.28 16.82 -26.04
N GLY A 50 34.51 17.33 -26.05
CA GLY A 50 34.91 18.55 -26.73
C GLY A 50 34.43 19.84 -26.06
N ASP A 51 34.75 20.97 -26.69
CA ASP A 51 34.36 22.29 -26.22
C ASP A 51 32.85 22.53 -26.40
N ILE A 52 32.18 22.92 -25.32
CA ILE A 52 30.76 23.32 -25.36
C ILE A 52 30.69 24.83 -25.64
N LYS A 53 30.34 25.19 -26.88
CA LYS A 53 30.18 26.60 -27.28
C LYS A 53 28.84 27.18 -26.82
N LEU A 54 28.88 28.33 -26.16
CA LEU A 54 27.69 29.12 -25.88
C LEU A 54 27.17 29.78 -27.17
N LEU A 55 25.86 29.98 -27.25
CA LEU A 55 25.20 30.57 -28.43
C LEU A 55 24.69 31.97 -28.09
N SER A 56 24.65 32.86 -29.08
CA SER A 56 23.95 34.15 -28.92
C SER A 56 22.48 33.90 -28.65
N ALA A 57 21.93 34.51 -27.60
CA ALA A 57 20.52 34.36 -27.27
C ALA A 57 19.62 34.96 -28.37
N ASN A 58 18.58 34.23 -28.75
CA ASN A 58 17.54 34.71 -29.68
C ASN A 58 16.20 34.98 -28.97
N ILE A 59 16.12 34.71 -27.67
CA ILE A 59 15.05 35.15 -26.80
C ILE A 59 15.65 36.00 -25.69
N LEU A 60 15.17 37.24 -25.60
CA LEU A 60 15.42 38.12 -24.47
C LEU A 60 14.10 38.27 -23.70
N GLY A 61 14.11 37.83 -22.45
CA GLY A 61 12.92 37.73 -21.64
C GLY A 61 12.97 38.60 -20.41
N SER A 62 11.79 38.97 -19.92
CA SER A 62 11.60 39.60 -18.62
C SER A 62 10.45 38.94 -17.87
N ILE A 63 10.52 38.91 -16.55
CA ILE A 63 9.40 38.54 -15.69
C ILE A 63 8.84 39.82 -15.08
N ILE A 64 7.53 39.99 -15.20
CA ILE A 64 6.80 41.15 -14.70
C ILE A 64 5.71 40.72 -13.72
N ASP A 65 5.39 41.58 -12.77
CA ASP A 65 4.28 41.40 -11.84
C ASP A 65 2.91 41.54 -12.56
N PRO A 66 1.79 41.24 -11.88
CA PRO A 66 0.45 41.37 -12.46
C PRO A 66 0.06 42.79 -12.89
N ASP A 67 0.77 43.81 -12.43
CA ASP A 67 0.51 45.21 -12.77
C ASP A 67 1.46 45.71 -13.89
N GLY A 68 2.43 44.89 -14.30
CA GLY A 68 3.34 45.12 -15.42
C GLY A 68 4.73 45.62 -15.03
N ASN A 69 5.06 45.69 -13.73
CA ASN A 69 6.37 46.14 -13.28
C ASN A 69 7.39 45.00 -13.29
N PRO A 70 8.67 45.28 -13.58
CA PRO A 70 9.74 44.29 -13.43
C PRO A 70 9.81 43.76 -11.99
N ILE A 71 9.97 42.44 -11.84
CA ILE A 71 10.19 41.87 -10.52
C ILE A 71 11.58 42.27 -9.99
N LYS A 72 11.67 42.57 -8.70
CA LYS A 72 12.93 42.91 -8.03
C LYS A 72 13.32 41.78 -7.06
N ASP A 73 14.58 41.36 -7.14
CA ASP A 73 15.25 40.49 -6.18
C ASP A 73 14.84 39.00 -6.22
N THR A 74 14.94 38.39 -7.41
CA THR A 74 14.69 36.96 -7.71
C THR A 74 15.57 35.96 -6.95
N TYR A 75 16.59 36.42 -6.22
CA TYR A 75 17.50 35.57 -5.44
C TYR A 75 17.38 35.79 -3.93
N SER A 76 16.40 36.60 -3.47
CA SER A 76 16.13 36.72 -2.05
C SER A 76 15.41 35.45 -1.53
N ASN A 77 15.73 35.05 -0.29
CA ASN A 77 15.02 33.95 0.41
C ASN A 77 13.49 34.19 0.53
N THR A 78 13.03 35.39 0.18
CA THR A 78 11.65 35.87 0.32
C THR A 78 10.89 35.97 -1.01
N GLY A 79 11.42 35.53 -2.16
CA GLY A 79 10.65 35.67 -3.41
C GLY A 79 11.24 35.12 -4.71
N SER A 80 12.01 34.04 -4.67
CA SER A 80 12.65 33.50 -5.88
C SER A 80 11.67 33.07 -6.97
N VAL A 81 12.07 33.31 -8.23
CA VAL A 81 11.35 32.87 -9.42
C VAL A 81 12.32 32.13 -10.32
N TYR A 82 11.95 30.95 -10.83
CA TYR A 82 12.69 30.24 -11.86
C TYR A 82 11.79 29.96 -13.05
N ILE A 83 12.34 29.71 -14.23
CA ILE A 83 11.57 29.53 -15.44
C ILE A 83 11.72 28.09 -15.93
N ASN A 84 10.62 27.38 -16.09
CA ASN A 84 10.57 26.09 -16.76
C ASN A 84 10.16 26.27 -18.23
N ILE A 85 10.95 25.75 -19.16
CA ILE A 85 10.70 25.84 -20.59
C ILE A 85 10.37 24.46 -21.14
N ARG A 86 9.27 24.36 -21.90
CA ARG A 86 8.84 23.11 -22.55
C ARG A 86 8.51 23.35 -24.01
N SER A 87 8.90 22.43 -24.88
CA SER A 87 8.38 22.39 -26.25
C SER A 87 6.93 21.91 -26.25
N VAL A 88 6.09 22.54 -27.08
CA VAL A 88 4.68 22.17 -27.29
C VAL A 88 4.55 21.04 -28.31
N ASP A 89 5.42 21.03 -29.32
CA ASP A 89 5.40 20.05 -30.41
C ASP A 89 6.08 18.72 -30.05
N GLY A 90 6.82 18.67 -28.93
CA GLY A 90 7.60 17.51 -28.49
C GLY A 90 8.75 17.12 -29.43
N LYS A 91 8.95 17.87 -30.52
CA LYS A 91 9.96 17.62 -31.56
C LYS A 91 11.18 18.51 -31.36
N SER A 92 10.99 19.76 -30.95
CA SER A 92 12.08 20.69 -30.65
C SER A 92 12.61 20.47 -29.23
N LYS A 93 13.93 20.41 -29.06
CA LYS A 93 14.55 20.23 -27.74
C LYS A 93 14.42 21.52 -26.91
N ALA A 94 13.96 21.39 -25.67
CA ALA A 94 13.85 22.50 -24.72
C ALA A 94 14.99 22.43 -23.68
N PRO A 95 15.62 23.56 -23.32
CA PRO A 95 16.77 23.61 -22.41
C PRO A 95 16.43 23.39 -20.91
N GLY A 96 15.17 23.13 -20.55
CA GLY A 96 14.79 22.78 -19.18
C GLY A 96 14.50 23.99 -18.30
N ASN A 97 15.16 24.09 -17.15
CA ASN A 97 14.97 25.19 -16.18
C ASN A 97 16.07 26.24 -16.32
N ILE A 98 15.69 27.53 -16.32
CA ILE A 98 16.62 28.66 -16.25
C ILE A 98 16.32 29.54 -15.04
N ASP A 99 17.36 30.11 -14.45
CA ASP A 99 17.25 31.09 -13.37
C ASP A 99 17.36 32.51 -13.97
N PRO A 100 16.36 33.38 -13.78
CA PRO A 100 16.40 34.76 -14.25
C PRO A 100 17.38 35.60 -13.41
N GLN A 101 17.87 36.69 -14.00
CA GLN A 101 18.64 37.73 -13.32
C GLN A 101 17.83 38.37 -12.17
N ARG A 102 18.52 39.13 -11.31
CA ARG A 102 17.92 39.81 -10.13
C ARG A 102 16.77 40.76 -10.47
N ASP A 103 16.77 41.31 -11.68
CA ASP A 103 15.73 42.20 -12.21
C ASP A 103 14.65 41.44 -13.01
N GLY A 104 14.65 40.11 -12.95
CA GLY A 104 13.72 39.25 -13.67
C GLY A 104 14.07 39.04 -15.15
N SER A 105 15.16 39.64 -15.66
CA SER A 105 15.56 39.46 -17.06
C SER A 105 16.24 38.10 -17.29
N PHE A 106 16.14 37.55 -18.51
CA PHE A 106 16.79 36.30 -18.88
C PHE A 106 17.09 36.25 -20.37
N SER A 107 18.09 35.48 -20.76
CA SER A 107 18.50 35.30 -22.15
C SER A 107 18.63 33.81 -22.45
N ILE A 108 18.10 33.38 -23.61
CA ILE A 108 18.22 31.99 -24.03
C ILE A 108 18.24 31.85 -25.55
N TYR A 109 18.90 30.82 -26.04
CA TYR A 109 18.81 30.38 -27.43
C TYR A 109 17.81 29.23 -27.55
N LEU A 110 16.88 29.33 -28.51
CA LEU A 110 15.94 28.29 -28.89
C LEU A 110 16.00 28.01 -30.40
N GLU A 111 15.89 26.74 -30.77
CA GLU A 111 15.71 26.36 -32.17
C GLU A 111 14.31 26.73 -32.68
N LYS A 112 14.07 26.58 -33.98
CA LYS A 112 12.74 26.74 -34.56
C LYS A 112 11.74 25.80 -33.87
N GLY A 113 10.61 26.33 -33.41
CA GLY A 113 9.59 25.56 -32.71
C GLY A 113 8.69 26.38 -31.82
N LYS A 114 7.72 25.72 -31.19
CA LYS A 114 6.78 26.36 -30.27
C LYS A 114 7.07 25.97 -28.82
N TYR A 115 7.24 26.98 -27.97
CA TYR A 115 7.70 26.82 -26.59
C TYR A 115 6.77 27.48 -25.58
N ILE A 116 6.60 26.83 -24.44
CA ILE A 116 5.95 27.36 -23.26
C ILE A 116 7.02 27.76 -22.27
N PHE A 117 6.97 29.02 -21.83
CA PHE A 117 7.73 29.53 -20.70
C PHE A 117 6.83 29.60 -19.48
N TRP A 118 7.24 28.98 -18.39
CA TRP A 118 6.51 28.95 -17.13
C TRP A 118 7.38 29.51 -16.01
N ALA A 119 7.13 30.75 -15.62
CA ALA A 119 7.74 31.35 -14.44
C ALA A 119 7.09 30.78 -13.18
N ARG A 120 7.87 30.03 -12.41
CA ARG A 120 7.49 29.37 -11.16
C ARG A 120 7.96 30.19 -9.98
N THR A 121 7.05 30.51 -9.08
CA THR A 121 7.33 31.35 -7.91
C THR A 121 7.57 30.50 -6.67
N SER A 122 8.44 30.95 -5.76
CA SER A 122 8.55 30.39 -4.41
C SER A 122 7.31 30.69 -3.57
N ASP A 123 7.08 29.92 -2.51
CA ASP A 123 5.94 30.08 -1.60
C ASP A 123 5.87 31.49 -0.99
N SER A 124 7.02 32.11 -0.73
CA SER A 124 7.17 33.45 -0.15
C SER A 124 6.86 34.61 -1.11
N ASN A 125 6.81 34.37 -2.43
CA ASN A 125 6.51 35.42 -3.40
C ASN A 125 5.02 35.84 -3.32
N PRO A 126 4.67 37.13 -3.36
CA PRO A 126 3.27 37.57 -3.26
C PRO A 126 2.41 37.20 -4.49
N PHE A 127 3.03 36.84 -5.61
CA PHE A 127 2.36 36.46 -6.85
C PHE A 127 2.43 34.96 -7.10
N THR A 128 1.54 34.45 -7.93
CA THR A 128 1.57 33.06 -8.41
C THR A 128 2.16 32.98 -9.81
N ASP A 129 2.42 31.75 -10.25
CA ASP A 129 3.09 31.44 -11.50
C ASP A 129 2.53 32.18 -12.71
N GLY A 130 3.43 32.53 -13.63
CA GLY A 130 3.13 33.13 -14.92
C GLY A 130 3.45 32.19 -16.07
N LYS A 131 2.70 32.28 -17.16
CA LYS A 131 2.94 31.46 -18.36
C LYS A 131 2.80 32.30 -19.62
N THR A 132 3.72 32.11 -20.56
CA THR A 132 3.60 32.64 -21.92
C THR A 132 4.02 31.59 -22.95
N THR A 133 3.54 31.72 -24.18
CA THR A 133 3.89 30.83 -25.29
C THR A 133 4.57 31.63 -26.37
N VAL A 134 5.67 31.10 -26.90
CA VAL A 134 6.53 31.75 -27.89
C VAL A 134 6.70 30.82 -29.07
N GLU A 135 6.64 31.36 -30.28
CA GLU A 135 6.91 30.61 -31.50
C GLU A 135 8.16 31.18 -32.16
N VAL A 136 9.20 30.36 -32.24
CA VAL A 136 10.46 30.70 -32.90
C VAL A 136 10.33 30.24 -34.33
N SER A 137 10.07 31.16 -35.25
CA SER A 137 9.96 30.85 -36.69
C SER A 137 11.31 30.85 -37.41
N ASP A 138 12.24 31.68 -36.93
CA ASP A 138 13.63 31.84 -37.40
C ASP A 138 14.52 32.04 -36.17
N SER A 139 15.49 31.15 -35.95
CA SER A 139 16.37 31.18 -34.78
C SER A 139 17.48 32.23 -34.87
N SER A 140 17.64 32.92 -36.00
CA SER A 140 18.58 34.03 -36.18
C SER A 140 18.01 35.39 -35.71
N VAL A 141 16.69 35.47 -35.50
CA VAL A 141 16.00 36.71 -35.09
C VAL A 141 15.81 36.74 -33.59
N VAL A 142 16.18 37.86 -32.96
CA VAL A 142 15.96 38.10 -31.53
C VAL A 142 14.50 38.48 -31.27
N GLN A 143 13.85 37.80 -30.33
CA GLN A 143 12.50 38.12 -29.86
C GLN A 143 12.52 38.57 -28.40
N ASN A 144 11.75 39.62 -28.09
CA ASN A 144 11.54 40.10 -26.73
C ASN A 144 10.25 39.52 -26.17
N ILE A 145 10.31 38.92 -24.97
CA ILE A 145 9.14 38.32 -24.32
C ILE A 145 8.99 38.81 -22.88
N ALA A 146 7.75 38.85 -22.42
CA ALA A 146 7.43 39.09 -21.01
C ALA A 146 6.62 37.92 -20.46
N ILE A 147 7.02 37.39 -19.31
CA ILE A 147 6.25 36.42 -18.55
C ILE A 147 5.57 37.19 -17.42
N LYS A 148 4.25 37.36 -17.55
CA LYS A 148 3.45 38.04 -16.54
C LYS A 148 3.04 37.06 -15.45
N LEU A 149 3.46 37.32 -14.22
CA LEU A 149 2.99 36.60 -13.04
C LEU A 149 1.50 36.88 -12.81
N THR A 150 0.84 36.00 -12.06
CA THR A 150 -0.60 36.10 -11.80
C THR A 150 -0.88 36.48 -10.35
N LYS A 151 -2.02 37.12 -10.10
CA LYS A 151 -2.57 37.19 -8.74
C LYS A 151 -3.07 35.80 -8.36
N PRO A 152 -2.91 35.37 -7.09
CA PRO A 152 -3.44 34.09 -6.67
C PRO A 152 -4.95 34.02 -6.89
N ALA A 153 -5.48 32.86 -7.29
CA ALA A 153 -6.92 32.60 -7.27
C ALA A 153 -7.41 32.57 -5.82
N VAL A 154 -6.63 31.95 -4.94
CA VAL A 154 -6.90 31.85 -3.51
C VAL A 154 -5.59 32.06 -2.77
N SER A 155 -5.60 32.91 -1.76
CA SER A 155 -4.53 33.01 -0.78
C SER A 155 -5.09 32.71 0.61
N GLY A 156 -4.30 32.10 1.48
CA GLY A 156 -4.82 31.66 2.77
C GLY A 156 -3.80 31.15 3.75
N LYS A 157 -4.30 30.76 4.92
CA LYS A 157 -3.51 30.22 6.03
C LYS A 157 -4.11 28.92 6.55
N ILE A 158 -3.23 27.98 6.87
CA ILE A 158 -3.54 26.74 7.58
C ILE A 158 -3.51 27.02 9.07
N ASP A 159 -4.66 26.94 9.73
CA ASP A 159 -4.78 27.14 11.18
C ASP A 159 -4.38 25.86 11.94
N GLY A 160 -3.58 26.00 13.00
CA GLY A 160 -3.17 24.90 13.85
C GLY A 160 -1.87 24.21 13.41
N ILE A 161 -1.20 24.72 12.36
CA ILE A 161 0.07 24.16 11.87
C ILE A 161 1.20 24.31 12.89
N GLU A 162 1.15 25.37 13.70
CA GLU A 162 2.12 25.68 14.76
C GLU A 162 2.19 24.59 15.84
N LYS A 163 1.14 23.78 15.99
CA LYS A 163 1.11 22.65 16.93
C LYS A 163 1.98 21.48 16.48
N PHE A 164 2.34 21.45 15.21
CA PHE A 164 3.16 20.40 14.64
C PHE A 164 4.61 20.86 14.52
N VAL A 165 4.86 22.16 14.34
CA VAL A 165 6.22 22.73 14.20
C VAL A 165 6.98 22.65 15.52
N ASP A 166 7.98 21.77 15.60
CA ASP A 166 8.94 21.74 16.71
C ASP A 166 9.98 22.86 16.54
N SER A 167 9.95 23.84 17.45
CA SER A 167 10.85 25.00 17.45
C SER A 167 12.33 24.65 17.70
N SER A 168 12.65 23.41 18.07
CA SER A 168 14.03 22.98 18.36
C SER A 168 14.86 22.57 17.13
N TYR A 169 14.23 22.42 15.96
CA TYR A 169 14.88 22.02 14.69
C TYR A 169 14.92 23.16 13.65
N VAL A 170 15.52 24.29 14.03
CA VAL A 170 15.81 25.39 13.10
C VAL A 170 17.18 25.17 12.47
N SER A 171 17.24 24.94 11.16
CA SER A 171 18.53 24.96 10.47
C SER A 171 19.17 26.37 10.56
N PRO A 172 20.50 26.50 10.51
CA PRO A 172 21.18 27.81 10.56
C PRO A 172 20.76 28.82 9.49
N HIS A 173 19.97 28.39 8.49
CA HIS A 173 19.45 29.20 7.39
C HIS A 173 17.95 29.53 7.55
N GLY A 174 17.34 29.24 8.71
CA GLY A 174 15.94 29.59 9.01
C GLY A 174 14.89 28.60 8.45
N TYR A 175 15.31 27.50 7.83
CA TYR A 175 14.39 26.44 7.39
C TYR A 175 14.12 25.45 8.53
N TYR A 176 12.86 25.23 8.87
CA TYR A 176 12.44 24.15 9.77
C TYR A 176 12.66 22.80 9.10
N ILE A 177 13.45 21.94 9.73
CA ILE A 177 13.65 20.57 9.26
C ILE A 177 12.49 19.74 9.80
N GLY A 178 11.65 19.20 8.90
CA GLY A 178 10.79 18.09 9.28
C GLY A 178 9.31 18.19 9.00
N ILE A 179 8.71 19.30 8.53
CA ILE A 179 7.26 19.34 8.30
C ILE A 179 6.90 20.07 7.01
N TRP A 180 6.25 19.36 6.08
CA TRP A 180 5.79 19.96 4.82
C TRP A 180 4.28 19.84 4.70
N SER A 181 3.64 20.94 4.31
CA SER A 181 2.21 21.01 4.05
C SER A 181 1.97 20.99 2.55
N TYR A 182 1.30 19.94 2.07
CA TYR A 182 0.91 19.78 0.68
C TYR A 182 -0.53 20.20 0.48
N ILE A 183 -0.80 20.84 -0.65
CA ILE A 183 -2.09 21.39 -1.02
C ILE A 183 -2.53 20.74 -2.33
N TYR A 184 -3.73 20.19 -2.32
CA TYR A 184 -4.34 19.53 -3.47
C TYR A 184 -5.64 20.23 -3.82
N LEU A 185 -5.78 20.64 -5.07
CA LEU A 185 -6.99 21.26 -5.59
C LEU A 185 -7.74 20.26 -6.48
N TYR A 186 -8.98 19.94 -6.11
CA TYR A 186 -9.87 19.06 -6.87
C TYR A 186 -11.04 19.85 -7.46
N ASN A 187 -11.44 19.53 -8.70
CA ASN A 187 -12.67 20.05 -9.27
C ASN A 187 -13.91 19.30 -8.73
N SER A 188 -15.11 19.67 -9.20
CA SER A 188 -16.39 19.03 -8.82
C SER A 188 -16.47 17.53 -9.10
N ASP A 189 -15.70 17.02 -10.07
CA ASP A 189 -15.65 15.60 -10.44
C ASP A 189 -14.56 14.83 -9.65
N ASN A 190 -14.00 15.44 -8.60
CA ASN A 190 -12.88 14.92 -7.81
C ASN A 190 -11.59 14.64 -8.62
N LYS A 191 -11.40 15.29 -9.78
CA LYS A 191 -10.14 15.23 -10.52
C LYS A 191 -9.16 16.27 -9.99
N LEU A 192 -7.94 15.82 -9.68
CA LEU A 192 -6.84 16.69 -9.25
C LEU A 192 -6.49 17.68 -10.37
N GLN A 193 -6.52 18.96 -10.05
CA GLN A 193 -6.19 20.06 -10.96
C GLN A 193 -4.79 20.59 -10.70
N LEU A 194 -4.40 20.66 -9.43
CA LEU A 194 -3.15 21.28 -8.99
C LEU A 194 -2.67 20.66 -7.69
N GLU A 195 -1.35 20.53 -7.57
CA GLU A 195 -0.62 20.16 -6.36
C GLU A 195 0.38 21.27 -6.07
N ASP A 196 0.38 21.75 -4.83
CA ASP A 196 1.25 22.82 -4.36
C ASP A 196 1.67 22.61 -2.90
N ARG A 197 2.40 23.56 -2.32
CA ARG A 197 2.82 23.54 -0.92
C ARG A 197 2.44 24.83 -0.19
N ALA A 198 2.29 24.71 1.12
CA ALA A 198 2.28 25.86 2.01
C ALA A 198 3.68 26.10 2.55
N ASP A 199 3.98 27.35 2.89
CA ASP A 199 5.19 27.68 3.62
C ASP A 199 5.18 27.09 5.04
N VAL A 200 6.31 27.25 5.74
CA VAL A 200 6.49 26.74 7.11
C VAL A 200 5.56 27.39 8.15
N TYR A 201 4.94 28.51 7.81
CA TYR A 201 3.97 29.22 8.66
C TYR A 201 2.52 28.89 8.27
N GLY A 202 2.34 27.97 7.32
CA GLY A 202 1.05 27.54 6.81
C GLY A 202 0.40 28.52 5.84
N ASN A 203 1.12 29.54 5.36
CA ASN A 203 0.61 30.42 4.31
C ASN A 203 0.67 29.70 2.98
N PHE A 204 -0.37 29.88 2.18
CA PHE A 204 -0.45 29.27 0.87
C PHE A 204 -1.13 30.16 -0.15
N LYS A 205 -0.85 29.85 -1.41
CA LYS A 205 -1.45 30.49 -2.57
C LYS A 205 -1.77 29.43 -3.62
N ILE A 206 -2.86 29.61 -4.34
CA ILE A 206 -3.28 28.75 -5.44
C ILE A 206 -3.25 29.58 -6.72
N SER A 207 -2.66 29.03 -7.78
CA SER A 207 -2.50 29.74 -9.05
C SER A 207 -3.81 30.29 -9.61
N GLY A 208 -3.77 31.55 -10.06
CA GLY A 208 -4.85 32.23 -10.78
C GLY A 208 -5.19 31.63 -12.15
N LEU A 209 -4.40 30.67 -12.64
CA LEU A 209 -4.55 30.06 -13.97
C LEU A 209 -5.62 28.95 -14.03
N ILE A 210 -6.42 28.76 -12.97
CA ILE A 210 -7.48 27.76 -12.92
C ILE A 210 -8.79 28.28 -13.54
N PRO A 211 -9.60 27.42 -14.19
CA PRO A 211 -10.91 27.82 -14.71
C PRO A 211 -11.90 28.29 -13.63
N HIS A 212 -12.98 28.93 -14.05
CA HIS A 212 -14.08 29.25 -13.13
C HIS A 212 -14.82 27.97 -12.72
N GLY A 213 -15.21 27.89 -11.45
CA GLY A 213 -16.02 26.79 -10.94
C GLY A 213 -15.76 26.44 -9.48
N LYS A 214 -16.43 25.39 -9.04
CA LYS A 214 -16.36 24.90 -7.66
C LYS A 214 -15.17 23.96 -7.48
N TYR A 215 -14.37 24.23 -6.45
CA TYR A 215 -13.20 23.45 -6.11
C TYR A 215 -13.18 23.00 -4.66
N THR A 216 -12.51 21.89 -4.40
CA THR A 216 -12.18 21.40 -3.08
C THR A 216 -10.66 21.48 -2.88
N ILE A 217 -10.23 22.28 -1.91
CA ILE A 217 -8.86 22.33 -1.44
C ILE A 217 -8.70 21.30 -0.32
N VAL A 218 -7.69 20.44 -0.43
CA VAL A 218 -7.30 19.48 0.60
C VAL A 218 -5.87 19.78 1.01
N VAL A 219 -5.64 19.97 2.30
CA VAL A 219 -4.32 20.14 2.89
C VAL A 219 -3.90 18.84 3.56
N ARG A 220 -2.65 18.44 3.37
CA ARG A 220 -2.00 17.31 4.07
C ARG A 220 -0.71 17.80 4.72
N VAL A 221 -0.62 17.67 6.03
CA VAL A 221 0.61 17.99 6.77
C VAL A 221 1.40 16.70 6.96
N ASN A 222 2.64 16.67 6.47
CA ASN A 222 3.54 15.54 6.54
C ASN A 222 4.70 15.84 7.49
N ASP A 223 5.05 14.88 8.34
CA ASP A 223 6.22 14.94 9.20
C ASP A 223 7.35 14.03 8.66
N PHE A 224 8.51 14.66 8.42
CA PHE A 224 9.77 14.17 7.86
C PHE A 224 10.85 13.90 8.91
N ASN A 225 10.70 14.38 10.16
CA ASN A 225 11.58 13.96 11.26
C ASN A 225 11.32 12.49 11.62
N LEU A 226 10.13 12.02 11.27
CA LEU A 226 9.83 10.61 11.09
C LEU A 226 10.42 10.17 9.76
N ARG A 227 11.35 9.20 9.76
CA ARG A 227 11.94 8.59 8.55
C ARG A 227 10.92 7.92 7.59
N ASP A 228 9.63 8.07 7.87
CA ASP A 228 8.47 7.60 7.12
C ASP A 228 7.52 8.79 6.93
N PHE A 229 7.30 9.22 5.68
CA PHE A 229 6.46 10.33 5.23
C PHE A 229 4.99 10.19 5.68
N ASN A 230 4.69 10.47 6.94
CA ASN A 230 3.36 10.24 7.52
C ASN A 230 2.51 11.52 7.49
N VAL A 231 1.27 11.39 7.01
CA VAL A 231 0.26 12.47 7.08
C VAL A 231 -0.25 12.56 8.52
N VAL A 232 0.15 13.62 9.23
CA VAL A 232 -0.16 13.85 10.65
C VAL A 232 -1.43 14.69 10.85
N ALA A 233 -1.83 15.46 9.83
CA ALA A 233 -3.07 16.22 9.86
C ALA A 233 -3.62 16.46 8.44
N VAL A 234 -4.94 16.61 8.35
CA VAL A 234 -5.62 16.96 7.10
C VAL A 234 -6.58 18.13 7.30
N GLY A 235 -6.72 18.98 6.29
CA GLY A 235 -7.68 20.07 6.25
C GLY A 235 -8.45 20.05 4.92
N LYS A 236 -9.69 20.52 4.92
CA LYS A 236 -10.52 20.61 3.71
C LYS A 236 -11.26 21.94 3.67
N LEU A 237 -11.27 22.58 2.50
CA LEU A 237 -12.05 23.78 2.23
C LEU A 237 -12.70 23.67 0.85
N VAL A 238 -13.96 24.06 0.72
CA VAL A 238 -14.66 24.13 -0.56
C VAL A 238 -14.79 25.60 -0.94
N ILE A 239 -14.45 25.93 -2.18
CA ILE A 239 -14.51 27.29 -2.73
C ILE A 239 -15.32 27.29 -4.03
N ASP A 240 -15.86 28.44 -4.39
CA ASP A 240 -16.43 28.71 -5.70
C ASP A 240 -15.66 29.87 -6.33
N TYR A 241 -14.83 29.56 -7.33
CA TYR A 241 -13.94 30.54 -7.95
C TYR A 241 -14.60 31.12 -9.20
N ASN A 242 -14.83 32.43 -9.19
CA ASN A 242 -15.51 33.17 -10.25
C ASN A 242 -14.57 34.07 -11.07
N GLY A 243 -13.25 33.89 -10.94
CA GLY A 243 -12.24 34.72 -11.58
C GLY A 243 -11.70 35.86 -10.71
N ASN A 244 -12.26 36.08 -9.52
CA ASN A 244 -11.73 37.02 -8.54
C ASN A 244 -10.92 36.32 -7.46
N THR A 245 -9.83 36.95 -7.03
CA THR A 245 -8.99 36.46 -5.94
C THR A 245 -9.80 36.35 -4.65
N THR A 246 -9.74 35.17 -4.03
CA THR A 246 -10.25 34.92 -2.68
C THR A 246 -9.09 35.03 -1.69
N ASP A 247 -8.99 36.15 -0.98
CA ASP A 247 -7.94 36.38 0.00
C ASP A 247 -8.33 35.93 1.41
N ASN A 248 -7.33 35.54 2.21
CA ASN A 248 -7.46 35.16 3.62
C ASN A 248 -8.28 33.89 3.90
N ALA A 249 -8.30 32.93 2.97
CA ALA A 249 -8.92 31.63 3.21
C ALA A 249 -8.28 30.92 4.43
N ARG A 250 -9.10 30.43 5.36
CA ARG A 250 -8.63 29.75 6.59
C ARG A 250 -8.97 28.27 6.52
N ILE A 251 -7.95 27.42 6.59
CA ILE A 251 -8.13 25.96 6.60
C ILE A 251 -7.80 25.44 7.99
N LYS A 252 -8.82 24.97 8.71
CA LYS A 252 -8.62 24.32 10.00
C LYS A 252 -8.14 22.89 9.80
N LEU A 253 -7.05 22.54 10.47
CA LEU A 253 -6.56 21.17 10.50
C LEU A 253 -7.37 20.31 11.46
N VAL A 254 -7.66 19.09 11.02
CA VAL A 254 -8.07 17.99 11.87
C VAL A 254 -6.86 17.09 12.04
N ALA A 255 -6.34 17.04 13.28
CA ALA A 255 -5.24 16.16 13.62
C ALA A 255 -5.66 14.71 13.35
N ASN A 256 -4.81 13.99 12.64
CA ASN A 256 -4.95 12.55 12.52
C ASN A 256 -4.58 11.99 13.89
N LYS A 257 -5.55 11.58 14.71
CA LYS A 257 -5.32 11.00 16.04
C LYS A 257 -4.60 9.65 15.92
N ILE A 258 -3.33 9.66 15.56
CA ILE A 258 -2.43 8.56 15.81
C ILE A 258 -1.88 8.84 17.21
N LYS A 259 -2.42 8.14 18.21
CA LYS A 259 -1.97 8.25 19.61
C LYS A 259 -0.43 8.17 19.65
N GLU A 260 0.20 9.22 20.16
CA GLU A 260 1.65 9.32 20.41
C GLU A 260 2.20 8.11 21.21
N ASN A 261 1.33 7.46 21.99
CA ASN A 261 1.65 6.27 22.77
C ASN A 261 1.92 5.01 21.93
N THR A 262 1.53 4.94 20.66
CA THR A 262 1.80 3.78 19.81
C THR A 262 3.24 3.76 19.29
N LYS A 263 3.95 4.90 19.28
CA LYS A 263 5.28 5.01 18.65
C LYS A 263 6.45 4.68 19.57
N LYS A 264 6.34 4.97 20.88
CA LYS A 264 7.38 4.59 21.85
C LYS A 264 7.43 3.07 22.10
N SER A 265 6.31 2.37 21.88
CA SER A 265 6.23 0.91 21.92
C SER A 265 6.69 0.25 20.60
N LEU A 266 6.34 0.80 19.43
CA LEU A 266 6.72 0.24 18.12
C LEU A 266 8.22 0.38 17.77
N ASN A 267 8.90 1.46 18.17
CA ASN A 267 10.33 1.62 17.85
C ASN A 267 11.27 0.91 18.84
N LYS A 268 10.75 0.45 19.99
CA LYS A 268 11.52 -0.36 20.96
C LYS A 268 11.24 -1.86 20.83
N ALA A 269 10.16 -2.25 20.16
CA ALA A 269 9.83 -3.64 19.88
C ALA A 269 9.94 -3.92 18.37
N PHE A 270 10.77 -4.90 18.02
CA PHE A 270 10.87 -5.51 16.68
C PHE A 270 11.71 -4.80 15.59
N LYS A 271 13.01 -5.10 15.58
CA LYS A 271 13.69 -5.42 14.31
C LYS A 271 13.28 -6.85 13.92
N ILE A 272 12.31 -7.01 13.00
CA ILE A 272 12.05 -8.33 12.39
C ILE A 272 13.17 -8.56 11.36
N PRO A 273 14.04 -9.57 11.52
CA PRO A 273 15.00 -9.90 10.49
C PRO A 273 14.26 -10.33 9.22
N SER A 274 14.62 -9.74 8.09
CA SER A 274 14.07 -10.09 6.78
C SER A 274 14.25 -11.59 6.51
N GLY A 275 13.16 -12.37 6.51
CA GLY A 275 13.18 -13.80 6.21
C GLY A 275 12.38 -14.71 7.14
N LEU A 276 11.85 -14.20 8.26
CA LEU A 276 11.08 -14.98 9.24
C LEU A 276 9.56 -14.88 8.97
N LEU A 277 8.87 -16.02 8.90
CA LEU A 277 7.42 -16.12 8.73
C LEU A 277 6.67 -15.83 10.04
N LEU A 278 6.35 -14.57 10.35
CA LEU A 278 5.44 -14.23 11.44
C LEU A 278 4.03 -14.80 11.16
N LYS A 279 3.45 -15.53 12.11
CA LYS A 279 2.04 -15.96 12.10
C LYS A 279 1.30 -15.24 13.23
N THR A 280 0.16 -14.64 12.92
CA THR A 280 -0.63 -13.80 13.84
C THR A 280 -2.11 -14.11 13.69
N VAL A 281 -2.82 -14.17 14.82
CA VAL A 281 -4.27 -14.41 14.92
C VAL A 281 -4.85 -13.57 16.06
N GLU A 282 -6.16 -13.38 16.08
CA GLU A 282 -6.87 -12.61 17.11
C GLU A 282 -7.95 -13.45 17.81
N GLY A 283 -8.18 -13.19 19.10
CA GLY A 283 -9.15 -13.92 19.90
C GLY A 283 -9.07 -13.51 21.36
N ASP A 284 -10.15 -13.71 22.11
CA ASP A 284 -10.19 -13.41 23.55
C ASP A 284 -9.51 -14.56 24.31
N VAL A 285 -8.23 -14.39 24.65
CA VAL A 285 -7.46 -15.44 25.33
C VAL A 285 -7.38 -15.21 26.85
N ASN A 286 -7.91 -14.10 27.34
CA ASN A 286 -7.87 -13.73 28.75
C ASN A 286 -9.27 -13.73 29.42
N GLY A 287 -10.34 -13.85 28.62
CA GLY A 287 -11.74 -13.92 29.04
C GLY A 287 -12.38 -12.57 29.40
N ASP A 288 -11.81 -11.45 28.95
CA ASP A 288 -12.32 -10.11 29.26
C ASP A 288 -13.30 -9.55 28.20
N GLY A 289 -13.60 -10.35 27.17
CA GLY A 289 -14.48 -9.98 26.05
C GLY A 289 -13.80 -9.10 25.00
N VAL A 290 -12.53 -8.73 25.18
CA VAL A 290 -11.72 -7.98 24.23
C VAL A 290 -10.71 -8.93 23.59
N LYS A 291 -10.67 -8.96 22.25
CA LYS A 291 -9.72 -9.82 21.54
C LYS A 291 -8.27 -9.35 21.72
N GLU A 292 -7.38 -10.27 22.08
CA GLU A 292 -5.93 -10.11 22.01
C GLU A 292 -5.37 -10.49 20.64
N ILE A 293 -4.13 -10.06 20.39
CA ILE A 293 -3.33 -10.46 19.23
C ILE A 293 -2.31 -11.50 19.70
N VAL A 294 -2.34 -12.70 19.11
CA VAL A 294 -1.38 -13.77 19.39
C VAL A 294 -0.45 -13.95 18.19
N SER A 295 0.84 -13.96 18.43
CA SER A 295 1.87 -14.04 17.39
C SER A 295 2.91 -15.10 17.71
N VAL A 296 3.33 -15.84 16.67
CA VAL A 296 4.52 -16.69 16.73
C VAL A 296 5.61 -16.17 15.79
N VAL A 297 6.79 -15.89 16.34
CA VAL A 297 8.00 -15.50 15.62
C VAL A 297 8.88 -16.74 15.42
N PRO A 298 9.19 -17.14 14.19
CA PRO A 298 9.92 -18.38 13.93
C PRO A 298 11.44 -18.26 14.12
N GLN A 299 11.86 -17.73 15.27
CA GLN A 299 13.26 -17.79 15.71
C GLN A 299 13.56 -19.15 16.39
N SER A 300 14.79 -19.39 16.82
CA SER A 300 15.16 -20.65 17.50
C SER A 300 15.60 -20.35 18.94
N PRO A 301 14.83 -20.74 19.98
CA PRO A 301 13.47 -21.33 19.94
C PRO A 301 12.41 -20.34 19.42
N TYR A 302 11.23 -20.82 19.00
CA TYR A 302 10.17 -19.96 18.45
C TYR A 302 9.60 -19.10 19.59
N ASP A 303 9.26 -17.85 19.32
CA ASP A 303 8.78 -16.90 20.33
C ASP A 303 7.27 -16.70 20.16
N LEU A 304 6.49 -17.19 21.13
CA LEU A 304 5.04 -17.03 21.18
C LEU A 304 4.71 -15.85 22.11
N LYS A 305 4.02 -14.84 21.58
CA LYS A 305 3.64 -13.63 22.31
C LYS A 305 2.16 -13.35 22.17
N ILE A 306 1.60 -12.83 23.26
CA ILE A 306 0.23 -12.30 23.32
C ILE A 306 0.36 -10.79 23.56
N PHE A 307 -0.36 -10.02 22.77
CA PHE A 307 -0.43 -8.57 22.86
C PHE A 307 -1.88 -8.16 23.10
N LYS A 308 -2.07 -7.09 23.86
CA LYS A 308 -3.34 -6.37 23.88
C LYS A 308 -3.54 -5.65 22.55
N GLN A 309 -4.77 -5.19 22.29
CA GLN A 309 -5.10 -4.41 21.09
C GLN A 309 -4.24 -3.14 20.90
N ASP A 310 -3.77 -2.55 21.99
CA ASP A 310 -2.88 -1.39 21.97
C ASP A 310 -1.40 -1.72 21.62
N GLY A 311 -1.10 -3.00 21.38
CA GLY A 311 0.22 -3.52 21.06
C GLY A 311 1.13 -3.75 22.27
N THR A 312 0.65 -3.54 23.50
CA THR A 312 1.41 -3.89 24.71
C THR A 312 1.47 -5.40 24.90
N VAL A 313 2.62 -5.92 25.29
CA VAL A 313 2.80 -7.36 25.53
C VAL A 313 2.05 -7.74 26.80
N LEU A 314 1.11 -8.69 26.68
CA LEU A 314 0.38 -9.28 27.79
C LEU A 314 1.15 -10.46 28.41
N ALA A 315 1.69 -11.33 27.55
CA ALA A 315 2.49 -12.49 27.95
C ALA A 315 3.40 -12.95 26.80
N GLY A 316 4.43 -13.73 27.12
CA GLY A 316 5.30 -14.34 26.11
C GLY A 316 6.01 -15.57 26.65
N THR A 317 6.31 -16.52 25.76
CA THR A 317 7.08 -17.72 26.07
C THR A 317 7.85 -18.21 24.85
N SER A 318 8.91 -18.97 25.08
CA SER A 318 9.65 -19.66 24.03
C SER A 318 9.12 -21.08 23.87
N ILE A 319 8.73 -21.46 22.66
CA ILE A 319 8.30 -22.80 22.33
C ILE A 319 9.38 -23.51 21.50
N ASN A 320 9.78 -24.69 21.99
CA ASN A 320 10.67 -25.57 21.24
C ASN A 320 9.87 -26.21 20.12
N TYR A 321 10.12 -25.77 18.90
CA TYR A 321 9.49 -26.31 17.72
C TYR A 321 10.57 -26.76 16.74
N THR A 322 10.57 -28.04 16.39
CA THR A 322 11.59 -28.62 15.51
C THR A 322 11.42 -28.03 14.11
N LYS A 323 12.45 -27.31 13.64
CA LYS A 323 12.50 -26.76 12.29
C LYS A 323 12.36 -27.88 11.25
N GLY A 324 11.30 -27.80 10.44
CA GLY A 324 11.17 -28.53 9.17
C GLY A 324 11.09 -30.06 9.25
N GLY A 325 9.88 -30.59 9.45
CA GLY A 325 9.54 -31.93 9.01
C GLY A 325 9.38 -31.95 7.49
N LYS A 326 9.73 -33.07 6.85
CA LYS A 326 9.73 -33.25 5.39
C LYS A 326 8.33 -33.17 4.74
N TYR A 327 7.26 -33.03 5.51
CA TYR A 327 5.90 -33.38 5.10
C TYR A 327 4.78 -32.34 5.37
N GLY A 328 5.03 -31.15 5.94
CA GLY A 328 3.98 -30.15 6.27
C GLY A 328 4.35 -28.66 6.06
N ASN A 329 3.40 -27.73 6.29
CA ASN A 329 3.46 -26.30 5.90
C ASN A 329 4.18 -25.34 6.88
N GLY A 330 5.19 -25.81 7.63
CA GLY A 330 5.87 -24.98 8.64
C GLY A 330 5.06 -24.89 9.93
N ILE A 331 4.98 -23.70 10.54
CA ILE A 331 4.20 -23.46 11.76
C ILE A 331 2.83 -22.86 11.43
N LEU A 332 1.80 -23.42 12.05
CA LEU A 332 0.40 -22.99 11.98
C LEU A 332 -0.01 -22.49 13.37
N LEU A 333 -0.91 -21.50 13.41
CA LEU A 333 -1.36 -20.83 14.63
C LEU A 333 -2.84 -20.50 14.45
N GLU A 334 -3.67 -20.95 15.38
CA GLU A 334 -5.11 -20.68 15.44
C GLU A 334 -5.55 -20.48 16.89
N LEU A 335 -6.71 -19.86 17.11
CA LEU A 335 -7.32 -19.69 18.43
C LEU A 335 -8.76 -20.21 18.41
N GLY A 336 -9.24 -20.70 19.56
CA GLY A 336 -10.66 -21.01 19.78
C GLY A 336 -10.90 -21.67 21.13
N ASP A 337 -12.16 -21.71 21.56
CA ASP A 337 -12.58 -22.19 22.87
C ASP A 337 -12.70 -23.71 22.87
N VAL A 338 -11.56 -24.41 22.75
CA VAL A 338 -11.56 -25.87 22.58
C VAL A 338 -11.97 -26.64 23.85
N ASP A 339 -12.15 -25.94 24.97
CA ASP A 339 -12.61 -26.51 26.22
C ASP A 339 -13.98 -26.07 26.72
N GLY A 340 -14.61 -25.13 26.02
CA GLY A 340 -15.92 -24.64 26.37
C GLY A 340 -15.90 -23.83 27.67
N ASP A 341 -14.81 -23.17 28.05
CA ASP A 341 -14.84 -22.29 29.21
C ASP A 341 -15.14 -20.82 28.86
N GLY A 342 -15.28 -20.53 27.56
CA GLY A 342 -15.55 -19.19 27.04
C GLY A 342 -14.30 -18.38 26.78
N THR A 343 -13.10 -18.94 26.96
CA THR A 343 -11.82 -18.30 26.63
C THR A 343 -11.12 -19.07 25.52
N ASN A 344 -10.45 -18.35 24.62
CA ASN A 344 -9.76 -18.98 23.52
C ASN A 344 -8.43 -19.60 23.99
N GLU A 345 -8.23 -20.87 23.68
CA GLU A 345 -6.92 -21.50 23.70
C GLU A 345 -6.07 -21.07 22.50
N ILE A 346 -4.76 -21.27 22.63
CA ILE A 346 -3.78 -21.04 21.57
C ILE A 346 -3.33 -22.37 20.99
N ILE A 347 -3.64 -22.63 19.73
CA ILE A 347 -3.31 -23.88 19.05
C ILE A 347 -2.14 -23.63 18.10
N VAL A 348 -1.02 -24.31 18.36
CA VAL A 348 0.18 -24.25 17.50
C VAL A 348 0.40 -25.60 16.86
N GLY A 349 0.37 -25.65 15.52
CA GLY A 349 0.47 -26.89 14.76
C GLY A 349 1.58 -26.93 13.72
N GLY A 350 1.93 -28.16 13.32
CA GLY A 350 2.68 -28.47 12.10
C GLY A 350 3.70 -29.61 12.27
N ASN A 351 4.32 -30.02 11.17
CA ASN A 351 5.18 -31.21 11.00
C ASN A 351 4.59 -32.57 11.41
N SER A 352 3.48 -32.61 12.19
CA SER A 352 2.72 -33.74 12.75
C SER A 352 2.29 -33.47 14.20
N VAL A 353 2.68 -32.34 14.79
CA VAL A 353 2.40 -32.01 16.19
C VAL A 353 1.35 -30.90 16.24
N ILE A 354 0.45 -31.01 17.22
CA ILE A 354 -0.46 -29.93 17.61
C ILE A 354 -0.28 -29.75 19.12
N ASN A 355 0.07 -28.53 19.52
CA ASN A 355 0.20 -28.13 20.92
C ASN A 355 -0.90 -27.13 21.23
N ILE A 356 -1.55 -27.32 22.37
CA ILE A 356 -2.57 -26.43 22.90
C ILE A 356 -1.98 -25.71 24.10
N PHE A 357 -1.99 -24.38 24.07
CA PHE A 357 -1.55 -23.52 25.15
C PHE A 357 -2.73 -22.73 25.71
N LYS A 358 -2.65 -22.35 26.98
CA LYS A 358 -3.65 -21.50 27.64
C LYS A 358 -2.95 -20.36 28.36
N LEU A 359 -3.58 -19.20 28.40
CA LEU A 359 -3.11 -18.08 29.20
C LEU A 359 -3.66 -18.22 30.62
N VAL A 360 -2.78 -18.38 31.60
CA VAL A 360 -3.16 -18.47 33.01
C VAL A 360 -2.30 -17.51 33.81
N ASN A 361 -2.91 -16.57 34.53
CA ASN A 361 -2.20 -15.58 35.36
C ASN A 361 -1.06 -14.86 34.62
N ARG A 362 -1.32 -14.39 33.39
CA ARG A 362 -0.35 -13.76 32.48
C ARG A 362 0.85 -14.64 32.10
N ARG A 363 0.73 -15.96 32.25
CA ARG A 363 1.72 -16.93 31.78
C ARG A 363 1.09 -17.84 30.75
N ILE A 364 1.82 -18.07 29.67
CA ILE A 364 1.43 -19.04 28.64
C ILE A 364 1.89 -20.41 29.12
N ILE A 365 0.95 -21.29 29.41
CA ILE A 365 1.22 -22.66 29.83
C ILE A 365 0.92 -23.62 28.70
N LEU A 366 1.75 -24.66 28.56
CA LEU A 366 1.41 -25.79 27.70
C LEU A 366 0.27 -26.54 28.37
N TYR A 367 -0.93 -26.39 27.80
CA TYR A 367 -2.14 -26.92 28.37
C TYR A 367 -2.33 -28.39 28.01
N LYS A 368 -1.99 -28.75 26.77
CA LYS A 368 -1.96 -30.14 26.33
C LYS A 368 -1.09 -30.35 25.09
N MET A 369 -0.44 -31.51 25.03
CA MET A 369 0.22 -32.01 23.80
C MET A 369 -0.67 -33.05 23.14
N ASN A 370 -0.84 -32.98 21.81
CA ASN A 370 -1.57 -34.01 21.08
C ASN A 370 -0.74 -35.32 20.98
N PRO A 371 -1.29 -36.48 21.37
CA PRO A 371 -0.61 -37.79 21.31
C PRO A 371 -0.29 -38.27 19.88
N LEU A 372 -0.85 -37.67 18.84
CA LEU A 372 -0.67 -38.12 17.46
C LEU A 372 0.67 -37.75 16.83
N SER A 373 1.52 -37.00 17.53
CA SER A 373 2.89 -36.73 17.07
C SER A 373 3.62 -38.03 16.68
N SER A 374 3.43 -39.11 17.44
CA SER A 374 3.98 -40.44 17.13
C SER A 374 3.27 -41.11 15.94
N TYR A 375 1.95 -41.11 15.90
CA TYR A 375 1.15 -41.76 14.84
C TYR A 375 1.33 -41.08 13.47
N MET A 376 1.24 -39.76 13.41
CA MET A 376 1.38 -38.98 12.18
C MET A 376 2.83 -38.98 11.66
N SER A 377 3.81 -38.97 12.57
CA SER A 377 5.22 -39.13 12.23
C SER A 377 5.51 -40.50 11.62
N LEU A 378 4.98 -41.59 12.21
CA LEU A 378 5.09 -42.95 11.68
C LEU A 378 4.48 -43.08 10.28
N LEU A 379 3.37 -42.39 10.01
CA LEU A 379 2.69 -42.40 8.71
C LEU A 379 3.26 -41.42 7.69
N LYS A 380 4.33 -40.68 8.01
CA LYS A 380 4.93 -39.62 7.16
C LYS A 380 3.88 -38.61 6.69
N MET A 381 2.94 -38.28 7.56
CA MET A 381 1.89 -37.30 7.31
C MET A 381 2.37 -35.93 7.79
N GLY A 382 1.91 -34.87 7.16
CA GLY A 382 2.08 -33.52 7.69
C GLY A 382 0.76 -32.78 7.68
N ILE A 383 0.67 -31.80 8.58
CA ILE A 383 -0.46 -30.89 8.68
C ILE A 383 -0.19 -29.75 7.70
N ASN A 384 -1.12 -29.56 6.76
CA ASN A 384 -1.07 -28.51 5.75
C ASN A 384 -1.87 -27.29 6.18
N ALA A 385 -3.00 -27.51 6.83
CA ALA A 385 -3.88 -26.47 7.33
C ALA A 385 -4.48 -26.89 8.66
N LEU A 386 -4.75 -25.89 9.50
CA LEU A 386 -5.31 -26.02 10.82
C LEU A 386 -6.39 -24.94 10.96
N LYS A 387 -7.53 -25.31 11.51
CA LYS A 387 -8.65 -24.43 11.83
C LYS A 387 -9.29 -24.90 13.14
N ILE A 388 -10.05 -24.00 13.77
CA ILE A 388 -10.82 -24.27 14.98
C ILE A 388 -12.27 -23.90 14.68
N GLY A 389 -13.22 -24.66 15.20
CA GLY A 389 -14.64 -24.37 15.04
C GLY A 389 -15.57 -25.42 15.65
N ASP A 390 -16.83 -25.07 15.83
CA ASP A 390 -17.86 -25.92 16.44
C ASP A 390 -18.51 -26.81 15.37
N ILE A 391 -17.95 -28.01 15.16
CA ILE A 391 -18.36 -28.93 14.09
C ILE A 391 -19.56 -29.77 14.51
N ASP A 392 -19.65 -30.13 15.79
CA ASP A 392 -20.71 -31.02 16.29
C ASP A 392 -21.87 -30.31 16.99
N GLY A 393 -21.78 -28.98 17.17
CA GLY A 393 -22.77 -28.16 17.85
C GLY A 393 -22.76 -28.34 19.38
N ILE A 394 -21.69 -28.94 19.91
CA ILE A 394 -21.51 -29.14 21.34
C ILE A 394 -20.47 -28.15 21.83
N LYS A 395 -20.80 -27.51 22.94
CA LYS A 395 -19.93 -26.54 23.60
C LYS A 395 -18.48 -27.04 23.73
N GLY A 396 -17.56 -26.27 23.14
CA GLY A 396 -16.13 -26.53 23.08
C GLY A 396 -15.69 -26.85 21.65
N ASP A 397 -14.96 -25.93 21.02
CA ASP A 397 -14.58 -26.00 19.63
C ASP A 397 -13.69 -27.23 19.31
N GLU A 398 -13.88 -27.79 18.12
CA GLU A 398 -13.00 -28.81 17.59
C GLU A 398 -11.76 -28.21 16.91
N ILE A 399 -10.70 -29.01 16.93
CA ILE A 399 -9.50 -28.75 16.13
C ILE A 399 -9.63 -29.51 14.82
N ILE A 400 -9.54 -28.80 13.69
CA ILE A 400 -9.65 -29.39 12.35
C ILE A 400 -8.29 -29.31 11.66
N ALA A 401 -7.69 -30.46 11.37
CA ALA A 401 -6.41 -30.56 10.68
C ALA A 401 -6.58 -31.22 9.31
N LEU A 402 -6.22 -30.48 8.26
CA LEU A 402 -6.02 -31.04 6.94
C LEU A 402 -4.61 -31.62 6.85
N THR A 403 -4.53 -32.90 6.52
CA THR A 403 -3.29 -33.64 6.44
C THR A 403 -3.11 -34.26 5.06
N THR A 404 -1.87 -34.37 4.61
CA THR A 404 -1.56 -35.15 3.41
C THR A 404 -0.69 -36.35 3.71
N LYS A 405 -1.18 -37.53 3.33
CA LYS A 405 -0.40 -38.77 3.33
C LYS A 405 0.31 -38.94 2.00
N ASN A 406 1.62 -39.18 2.03
CA ASN A 406 2.47 -39.44 0.85
C ASN A 406 2.34 -38.43 -0.30
N LYS A 407 2.00 -37.16 0.01
CA LYS A 407 1.71 -36.11 -0.99
C LYS A 407 0.60 -36.47 -2.00
N LYS A 408 -0.29 -37.41 -1.67
CA LYS A 408 -1.27 -37.96 -2.62
C LYS A 408 -2.68 -38.12 -2.06
N THR A 409 -2.85 -38.24 -0.75
CA THR A 409 -4.18 -38.42 -0.14
C THR A 409 -4.38 -37.37 0.92
N ASN A 410 -5.43 -36.57 0.77
CA ASN A 410 -5.82 -35.57 1.75
C ASN A 410 -6.88 -36.13 2.69
N ILE A 411 -6.64 -35.98 3.99
CA ILE A 411 -7.53 -36.44 5.06
C ILE A 411 -7.74 -35.28 6.01
N VAL A 412 -8.99 -34.97 6.27
CA VAL A 412 -9.39 -34.02 7.32
C VAL A 412 -9.60 -34.81 8.59
N TYR A 413 -8.92 -34.41 9.66
CA TYR A 413 -9.12 -34.93 11.00
C TYR A 413 -9.78 -33.87 11.86
N VAL A 414 -10.74 -34.29 12.67
CA VAL A 414 -11.42 -33.45 13.65
C VAL A 414 -11.14 -34.03 15.03
N PHE A 415 -10.65 -33.19 15.94
CA PHE A 415 -10.27 -33.58 17.29
C PHE A 415 -11.01 -32.73 18.31
N LYS A 416 -11.44 -33.36 19.40
CA LYS A 416 -11.71 -32.60 20.64
C LYS A 416 -10.40 -32.34 21.38
N LYS A 417 -10.40 -31.37 22.30
CA LYS A 417 -9.26 -31.12 23.22
C LYS A 417 -8.79 -32.38 23.97
N SER A 418 -9.64 -33.38 24.18
CA SER A 418 -9.24 -34.67 24.75
C SER A 418 -8.07 -35.32 23.98
N GLY A 419 -7.81 -34.92 22.73
CA GLY A 419 -6.79 -35.50 21.85
C GLY A 419 -7.29 -36.75 21.14
N ILE A 420 -8.56 -37.11 21.36
CA ILE A 420 -9.23 -38.20 20.69
C ILE A 420 -9.69 -37.68 19.33
N VAL A 421 -9.31 -38.40 18.26
CA VAL A 421 -9.92 -38.22 16.94
C VAL A 421 -11.37 -38.65 17.08
N THR A 422 -12.29 -37.69 17.00
CA THR A 422 -13.72 -37.99 17.01
C THR A 422 -14.20 -38.32 15.61
N LEU A 423 -13.70 -37.64 14.58
CA LEU A 423 -14.17 -37.79 13.20
C LEU A 423 -13.02 -37.64 12.19
N LEU A 424 -13.17 -38.25 11.02
CA LEU A 424 -12.31 -38.01 9.86
C LEU A 424 -13.04 -38.32 8.55
N PHE A 425 -12.63 -37.64 7.47
CA PHE A 425 -13.08 -37.97 6.12
C PHE A 425 -11.97 -37.73 5.10
N LYS A 426 -12.08 -38.43 3.96
CA LYS A 426 -11.12 -38.31 2.86
C LYS A 426 -11.60 -37.26 1.88
N VAL A 427 -10.66 -36.45 1.39
CA VAL A 427 -10.91 -35.50 0.32
C VAL A 427 -10.12 -35.95 -0.91
N ASP A 428 -10.85 -36.19 -2.00
CA ASP A 428 -10.24 -36.63 -3.25
C ASP A 428 -9.35 -35.53 -3.85
N ASN A 429 -8.19 -35.96 -4.36
CA ASN A 429 -7.32 -35.10 -5.14
C ASN A 429 -7.73 -35.13 -6.60
N TYR A 430 -8.21 -34.00 -7.10
CA TYR A 430 -8.58 -33.86 -8.51
C TYR A 430 -7.33 -33.55 -9.35
N ASN A 431 -6.48 -34.58 -9.53
CA ASN A 431 -5.32 -34.67 -10.44
C ASN A 431 -4.68 -33.34 -10.92
N GLY A 432 -3.67 -32.90 -10.17
CA GLY A 432 -2.67 -31.92 -10.57
C GLY A 432 -1.28 -32.52 -10.49
N SER A 433 -0.60 -32.69 -11.62
CA SER A 433 0.78 -33.16 -11.68
C SER A 433 1.72 -32.12 -11.05
N GLY A 434 2.00 -32.25 -9.74
CA GLY A 434 2.94 -31.40 -9.02
C GLY A 434 3.19 -31.88 -7.59
N ASN A 435 4.40 -31.68 -7.08
CA ASN A 435 4.86 -32.13 -5.76
C ASN A 435 4.21 -31.44 -4.54
N ASN A 436 3.15 -30.65 -4.75
CA ASN A 436 2.43 -29.89 -3.74
C ASN A 436 0.93 -30.25 -3.81
N ALA A 437 0.51 -31.26 -3.06
CA ALA A 437 -0.90 -31.65 -2.93
C ALA A 437 -1.68 -30.66 -2.05
N GLY A 438 -1.64 -29.38 -2.42
CA GLY A 438 -2.16 -28.27 -1.65
C GLY A 438 -3.68 -28.21 -1.73
N LEU A 439 -4.35 -28.75 -0.74
CA LEU A 439 -5.63 -28.22 -0.32
C LEU A 439 -5.37 -27.31 0.89
N ASP A 440 -6.27 -26.37 1.10
CA ASP A 440 -6.40 -25.60 2.32
C ASP A 440 -7.86 -25.71 2.79
N ILE A 441 -8.17 -25.30 4.01
CA ILE A 441 -9.52 -25.39 4.57
C ILE A 441 -9.96 -24.08 5.22
N ASP A 442 -11.27 -23.89 5.30
CA ASP A 442 -11.93 -22.89 6.13
C ASP A 442 -13.09 -23.53 6.89
N ILE A 443 -13.53 -22.89 7.97
CA ILE A 443 -14.59 -23.39 8.85
C ILE A 443 -15.65 -22.31 9.03
N LYS A 444 -16.90 -22.63 8.70
CA LYS A 444 -18.04 -21.72 8.85
C LYS A 444 -19.35 -22.49 8.72
N ASP A 445 -20.38 -22.11 9.49
CA ASP A 445 -21.76 -22.57 9.26
C ASP A 445 -22.22 -22.10 7.88
N ALA A 446 -22.24 -23.02 6.90
CA ALA A 446 -22.51 -22.69 5.52
C ALA A 446 -23.98 -22.89 5.14
N ASN A 447 -24.66 -23.82 5.80
CA ASN A 447 -26.04 -24.21 5.55
C ASN A 447 -27.04 -23.63 6.59
N SER A 448 -26.56 -22.81 7.52
CA SER A 448 -27.33 -22.17 8.58
C SER A 448 -27.98 -23.17 9.55
N ASP A 449 -27.34 -24.33 9.80
CA ASP A 449 -27.85 -25.36 10.70
C ASP A 449 -27.39 -25.17 12.17
N GLY A 450 -26.56 -24.16 12.43
CA GLY A 450 -26.01 -23.85 13.75
C GLY A 450 -24.73 -24.59 14.09
N LYS A 451 -24.20 -25.42 13.18
CA LYS A 451 -22.90 -26.07 13.27
C LYS A 451 -22.01 -25.56 12.14
N GLU A 452 -20.71 -25.55 12.36
CA GLU A 452 -19.77 -25.11 11.35
C GLU A 452 -19.39 -26.25 10.38
N ASP A 453 -19.28 -25.89 9.11
CA ASP A 453 -18.95 -26.81 8.02
C ASP A 453 -17.48 -26.66 7.59
N VAL A 454 -16.94 -27.70 6.96
CA VAL A 454 -15.58 -27.71 6.40
C VAL A 454 -15.61 -27.32 4.93
N ILE A 455 -15.06 -26.15 4.61
CA ILE A 455 -14.89 -25.65 3.24
C ILE A 455 -13.51 -26.00 2.72
N ILE A 456 -13.43 -26.76 1.63
CA ILE A 456 -12.18 -27.15 0.97
C ILE A 456 -11.79 -26.11 -0.09
N LYS A 457 -10.57 -25.58 0.05
CA LYS A 457 -9.99 -24.54 -0.82
C LYS A 457 -8.91 -25.16 -1.73
N PRO A 458 -9.11 -25.22 -3.06
CA PRO A 458 -8.16 -25.83 -3.97
C PRO A 458 -6.93 -24.93 -4.23
N GLN A 459 -5.71 -25.42 -3.98
CA GLN A 459 -4.48 -24.69 -4.30
C GLN A 459 -3.96 -25.00 -5.71
N VAL A 460 -2.82 -24.41 -6.03
CA VAL A 460 -2.09 -24.57 -7.31
C VAL A 460 -1.98 -26.05 -7.68
N GLY A 461 -2.36 -26.37 -8.91
CA GLY A 461 -2.34 -27.72 -9.48
C GLY A 461 -3.68 -28.44 -9.41
N GLN A 462 -4.56 -28.11 -8.46
CA GLN A 462 -5.87 -28.73 -8.34
C GLN A 462 -6.87 -28.15 -9.35
N LEU A 463 -7.96 -28.89 -9.62
CA LEU A 463 -9.15 -28.28 -10.22
C LEU A 463 -9.65 -27.14 -9.31
N PRO A 464 -10.22 -26.06 -9.86
CA PRO A 464 -10.81 -24.97 -9.07
C PRO A 464 -12.17 -25.38 -8.49
N MET A 465 -12.19 -26.55 -7.83
CA MET A 465 -13.35 -27.19 -7.23
C MET A 465 -13.45 -26.80 -5.76
N ILE A 466 -14.55 -26.14 -5.39
CA ILE A 466 -14.92 -25.89 -4.01
C ILE A 466 -15.76 -27.08 -3.53
N GLN A 467 -15.49 -27.56 -2.31
CA GLN A 467 -16.31 -28.57 -1.64
C GLN A 467 -16.68 -28.07 -0.26
N ILE A 468 -17.92 -28.34 0.16
CA ILE A 468 -18.40 -28.06 1.52
C ILE A 468 -18.87 -29.38 2.11
N TRP A 469 -18.39 -29.68 3.32
CA TRP A 469 -18.70 -30.90 4.05
C TRP A 469 -19.31 -30.54 5.40
N SER A 470 -20.48 -31.10 5.68
CA SER A 470 -21.24 -30.87 6.91
C SER A 470 -21.31 -32.14 7.74
N TYR A 471 -21.32 -32.01 9.06
CA TYR A 471 -21.44 -33.14 9.97
C TYR A 471 -22.88 -33.33 10.44
N ASN A 472 -23.51 -34.42 10.00
CA ASN A 472 -24.92 -34.69 10.30
C ASN A 472 -25.17 -35.30 11.70
N GLY A 473 -24.12 -35.48 12.52
CA GLY A 473 -24.19 -36.18 13.82
C GLY A 473 -23.74 -37.64 13.79
N HIS A 474 -23.52 -38.21 12.61
CA HIS A 474 -23.01 -39.57 12.42
C HIS A 474 -21.77 -39.59 11.51
N GLU A 475 -21.81 -38.90 10.38
CA GLU A 475 -20.72 -38.81 9.42
C GLU A 475 -20.68 -37.45 8.71
N PHE A 476 -19.58 -37.22 7.98
CA PHE A 476 -19.44 -36.05 7.13
C PHE A 476 -20.10 -36.30 5.77
N GLU A 477 -21.06 -35.46 5.41
CA GLU A 477 -21.70 -35.45 4.10
C GLU A 477 -21.20 -34.27 3.27
N LYS A 478 -20.95 -34.51 1.98
CA LYS A 478 -20.61 -33.45 1.04
C LYS A 478 -21.88 -32.75 0.58
N ILE A 479 -22.18 -31.60 1.18
CA ILE A 479 -23.41 -30.83 0.90
C ILE A 479 -23.27 -29.90 -0.32
N SER A 480 -22.05 -29.61 -0.76
CA SER A 480 -21.81 -28.80 -1.97
C SER A 480 -20.52 -29.16 -2.68
N ASN A 481 -20.53 -29.09 -4.02
CA ASN A 481 -19.37 -29.36 -4.88
C ASN A 481 -19.52 -28.70 -6.25
N PHE A 482 -18.72 -27.65 -6.52
CA PHE A 482 -18.82 -26.89 -7.77
C PHE A 482 -17.48 -26.31 -8.24
N LEU A 483 -17.37 -26.08 -9.54
CA LEU A 483 -16.20 -25.42 -10.15
C LEU A 483 -16.37 -23.90 -10.11
N ALA A 484 -15.52 -23.19 -9.36
CA ALA A 484 -15.52 -21.73 -9.31
C ALA A 484 -15.02 -21.10 -10.64
N TYR A 485 -14.10 -21.78 -11.30
CA TYR A 485 -13.47 -21.35 -12.55
C TYR A 485 -13.42 -22.49 -13.56
N ASN A 486 -13.03 -22.16 -14.80
CA ASN A 486 -12.84 -23.16 -15.84
C ASN A 486 -11.89 -24.27 -15.37
N LYS A 487 -12.24 -25.54 -15.58
CA LYS A 487 -11.43 -26.71 -15.17
C LYS A 487 -9.96 -26.70 -15.64
N LYS A 488 -9.64 -25.96 -16.70
CA LYS A 488 -8.27 -25.78 -17.19
C LYS A 488 -7.44 -24.82 -16.32
N ASN A 489 -8.08 -23.95 -15.55
CA ASN A 489 -7.42 -23.03 -14.63
C ASN A 489 -7.01 -23.77 -13.35
N LYS A 490 -5.79 -24.33 -13.39
CA LYS A 490 -5.16 -25.01 -12.26
C LYS A 490 -4.20 -24.11 -11.48
N LYS A 491 -4.39 -22.79 -11.53
CA LYS A 491 -3.54 -21.83 -10.79
C LYS A 491 -3.89 -21.76 -9.30
N GLY A 492 -4.96 -22.42 -8.87
CA GLY A 492 -5.48 -22.36 -7.50
C GLY A 492 -6.51 -21.26 -7.34
N VAL A 493 -7.29 -21.36 -6.27
CA VAL A 493 -8.38 -20.45 -5.93
C VAL A 493 -8.14 -19.94 -4.52
N GLU A 494 -8.13 -18.62 -4.36
CA GLU A 494 -8.29 -18.03 -3.03
C GLU A 494 -9.78 -18.01 -2.69
N VAL A 495 -10.12 -18.36 -1.46
CA VAL A 495 -11.51 -18.42 -0.99
C VAL A 495 -11.60 -17.66 0.33
N ALA A 496 -12.61 -16.79 0.43
CA ALA A 496 -13.09 -16.21 1.67
C ALA A 496 -14.57 -16.60 1.84
N VAL A 497 -15.04 -16.68 3.07
CA VAL A 497 -16.39 -17.14 3.41
C VAL A 497 -17.03 -16.13 4.35
N ALA A 498 -18.13 -15.51 3.91
CA ALA A 498 -18.89 -14.55 4.72
C ALA A 498 -20.25 -14.28 4.08
N ASN A 499 -21.21 -13.86 4.91
CA ASN A 499 -22.50 -13.34 4.50
C ASN A 499 -22.37 -11.87 4.06
N VAL A 500 -22.00 -11.66 2.80
CA VAL A 500 -21.68 -10.36 2.20
C VAL A 500 -22.89 -9.66 1.58
N ASP A 501 -24.07 -10.28 1.59
CA ASP A 501 -25.32 -9.67 1.17
C ASP A 501 -26.32 -9.39 2.31
N GLY A 502 -26.01 -9.86 3.52
CA GLY A 502 -26.77 -9.63 4.74
C GLY A 502 -27.97 -10.57 4.92
N ASP A 503 -28.04 -11.69 4.18
CA ASP A 503 -29.11 -12.67 4.32
C ASP A 503 -28.88 -13.63 5.51
N LYS A 504 -29.37 -14.88 5.47
CA LYS A 504 -29.10 -15.86 6.55
C LYS A 504 -27.94 -16.79 6.23
N ASP A 505 -27.73 -17.08 4.95
CA ASP A 505 -26.72 -17.99 4.49
C ASP A 505 -25.38 -17.24 4.33
N ILE A 506 -24.31 -17.98 4.07
CA ILE A 506 -23.00 -17.38 3.75
C ILE A 506 -22.69 -17.57 2.28
N GLU A 507 -21.87 -16.66 1.77
CA GLU A 507 -21.36 -16.73 0.41
C GLU A 507 -19.93 -17.25 0.40
N ILE A 508 -19.60 -17.91 -0.71
CA ILE A 508 -18.26 -18.33 -1.07
C ILE A 508 -17.70 -17.30 -2.06
N ILE A 509 -16.80 -16.46 -1.57
CA ILE A 509 -16.10 -15.46 -2.37
C ILE A 509 -14.81 -16.09 -2.87
N THR A 510 -14.62 -16.12 -4.18
CA THR A 510 -13.46 -16.74 -4.81
C THR A 510 -12.71 -15.74 -5.69
N SER A 511 -11.39 -15.83 -5.70
CA SER A 511 -10.56 -15.21 -6.74
C SER A 511 -9.60 -16.24 -7.34
N SER A 512 -9.36 -16.11 -8.64
CA SER A 512 -8.33 -16.93 -9.27
C SER A 512 -6.95 -16.41 -8.90
N ARG A 513 -6.03 -17.33 -8.59
CA ARG A 513 -4.59 -17.02 -8.53
C ARG A 513 -3.95 -16.86 -9.92
N ASP A 514 -4.75 -16.86 -10.98
CA ASP A 514 -4.35 -16.51 -12.35
C ASP A 514 -4.34 -14.99 -12.54
N SER A 515 -3.14 -14.46 -12.71
CA SER A 515 -2.88 -13.03 -12.92
C SER A 515 -3.52 -12.44 -14.18
N SER A 516 -3.80 -13.27 -15.18
CA SER A 516 -4.36 -12.82 -16.46
C SER A 516 -5.86 -12.54 -16.40
N ASN A 517 -6.54 -12.99 -15.35
CA ASN A 517 -7.96 -12.79 -15.14
C ASN A 517 -8.26 -12.62 -13.64
N PRO A 518 -8.04 -11.43 -13.08
CA PRO A 518 -8.20 -11.16 -11.64
C PRO A 518 -9.67 -11.02 -11.22
N GLN A 519 -10.58 -11.79 -11.84
CA GLN A 519 -12.00 -11.77 -11.52
C GLN A 519 -12.24 -12.33 -10.12
N VAL A 520 -13.11 -11.65 -9.38
CA VAL A 520 -13.73 -12.14 -8.15
C VAL A 520 -15.12 -12.64 -8.50
N LYS A 521 -15.49 -13.79 -7.92
CA LYS A 521 -16.82 -14.38 -8.06
C LYS A 521 -17.38 -14.73 -6.69
N ILE A 522 -18.65 -14.42 -6.50
CA ILE A 522 -19.41 -14.70 -5.29
C ILE A 522 -20.46 -15.75 -5.64
N PHE A 523 -20.48 -16.81 -4.86
CA PHE A 523 -21.43 -17.90 -5.01
C PHE A 523 -22.18 -18.11 -3.69
N SER A 524 -23.45 -18.47 -3.75
CA SER A 524 -24.08 -19.17 -2.63
C SER A 524 -23.27 -20.40 -2.23
N TRP A 525 -23.44 -20.89 -1.00
CA TRP A 525 -22.86 -22.15 -0.56
C TRP A 525 -23.22 -23.35 -1.47
N LYS A 526 -24.37 -23.32 -2.16
CA LYS A 526 -24.81 -24.33 -3.14
C LYS A 526 -24.10 -24.23 -4.51
N GLY A 527 -23.24 -23.24 -4.71
CA GLY A 527 -22.47 -23.07 -5.95
C GLY A 527 -23.17 -22.30 -7.05
N LYS A 528 -24.33 -21.68 -6.77
CA LYS A 528 -24.97 -20.75 -7.70
C LYS A 528 -24.20 -19.43 -7.69
N LEU A 529 -23.74 -18.99 -8.86
CA LEU A 529 -23.08 -17.70 -9.04
C LEU A 529 -24.10 -16.56 -8.83
N GLU A 530 -23.76 -15.62 -7.96
CA GLU A 530 -24.62 -14.47 -7.64
C GLU A 530 -24.06 -13.17 -8.19
N SER A 531 -22.76 -12.97 -8.04
CA SER A 531 -22.08 -11.76 -8.50
C SER A 531 -20.67 -12.07 -8.98
N SER A 532 -20.16 -11.23 -9.87
CA SER A 532 -18.75 -11.25 -10.24
C SER A 532 -18.29 -9.88 -10.70
N PHE A 533 -17.05 -9.54 -10.37
CA PHE A 533 -16.47 -8.25 -10.72
C PHE A 533 -14.96 -8.34 -10.92
N PHE A 534 -14.38 -7.29 -11.49
CA PHE A 534 -12.95 -7.13 -11.70
C PHE A 534 -12.45 -6.01 -10.80
N PRO A 535 -11.86 -6.32 -9.63
CA PRO A 535 -11.45 -5.32 -8.63
C PRO A 535 -10.58 -4.19 -9.19
N TYR A 536 -9.76 -4.52 -10.20
CA TYR A 536 -8.78 -3.62 -10.80
C TYR A 536 -8.91 -3.53 -12.33
N GLY A 537 -10.06 -3.91 -12.89
CA GLY A 537 -10.31 -3.95 -14.32
C GLY A 537 -9.90 -5.26 -15.02
N LYS A 538 -10.33 -5.42 -16.28
CA LYS A 538 -10.10 -6.62 -17.10
C LYS A 538 -8.70 -6.68 -17.73
N ASP A 539 -8.16 -5.53 -18.11
CA ASP A 539 -6.90 -5.39 -18.83
C ASP A 539 -5.86 -4.68 -17.97
N THR A 540 -5.37 -5.38 -16.96
CA THR A 540 -4.43 -4.78 -16.02
C THR A 540 -3.00 -4.65 -16.56
N GLY A 541 -2.73 -5.19 -17.77
CA GLY A 541 -1.39 -5.15 -18.39
C GLY A 541 -0.31 -5.93 -17.62
N PHE A 542 -0.66 -6.62 -16.52
CA PHE A 542 0.28 -7.31 -15.65
C PHE A 542 0.75 -8.64 -16.26
N LYS A 543 1.77 -8.56 -17.12
CA LYS A 543 2.52 -9.72 -17.61
C LYS A 543 3.56 -10.13 -16.57
N SER A 544 3.23 -11.03 -15.64
CA SER A 544 4.14 -12.04 -15.07
C SER A 544 3.62 -12.64 -13.74
N GLY A 545 3.49 -13.96 -13.72
CA GLY A 545 3.93 -14.83 -12.62
C GLY A 545 3.39 -14.58 -11.21
N SER A 546 2.43 -15.43 -10.80
CA SER A 546 2.02 -15.65 -9.40
C SER A 546 1.38 -14.45 -8.70
N ILE A 547 0.22 -14.01 -9.21
CA ILE A 547 -0.66 -13.10 -8.49
C ILE A 547 -1.61 -13.94 -7.62
N GLY A 548 -1.25 -14.17 -6.37
CA GLY A 548 -2.26 -14.48 -5.36
C GLY A 548 -2.93 -13.16 -4.96
N GLN A 549 -4.23 -13.03 -5.15
CA GLN A 549 -4.99 -12.05 -4.39
C GLN A 549 -5.20 -12.69 -3.02
N ASN A 550 -4.71 -12.07 -1.95
CA ASN A 550 -5.19 -12.43 -0.63
C ASN A 550 -6.53 -11.74 -0.46
N MET A 551 -7.56 -12.51 -0.14
CA MET A 551 -8.90 -11.99 0.13
C MET A 551 -9.23 -12.20 1.59
N LEU A 552 -9.83 -11.19 2.19
CA LEU A 552 -10.40 -11.22 3.53
C LEU A 552 -11.78 -10.60 3.46
N THR A 553 -12.62 -10.87 4.45
CA THR A 553 -13.95 -10.27 4.57
C THR A 553 -14.12 -9.70 5.96
N TYR A 554 -14.54 -8.44 6.06
CA TYR A 554 -14.73 -7.78 7.35
C TYR A 554 -15.73 -6.61 7.21
N SER A 555 -16.62 -6.41 8.18
CA SER A 555 -17.55 -5.26 8.17
C SER A 555 -16.81 -4.01 8.65
N ILE A 556 -16.33 -3.22 7.71
CA ILE A 556 -15.50 -2.03 7.93
C ILE A 556 -16.35 -0.85 8.39
N ASN A 557 -17.62 -0.84 7.99
CA ASN A 557 -18.60 0.21 8.28
C ASN A 557 -19.49 -0.12 9.50
N ASN A 558 -19.29 -1.27 10.17
CA ASN A 558 -20.07 -1.77 11.30
C ASN A 558 -21.57 -1.98 11.01
N ASP A 559 -21.96 -2.21 9.76
CA ASP A 559 -23.36 -2.53 9.40
C ASP A 559 -23.73 -4.02 9.57
N LYS A 560 -22.78 -4.84 10.03
CA LYS A 560 -22.86 -6.31 10.16
C LYS A 560 -22.86 -7.08 8.84
N VAL A 561 -22.72 -6.40 7.70
CA VAL A 561 -22.48 -6.99 6.39
C VAL A 561 -20.99 -6.82 6.07
N PRO A 562 -20.20 -7.90 5.96
CA PRO A 562 -18.77 -7.79 5.68
C PRO A 562 -18.50 -7.31 4.24
N GLU A 563 -17.56 -6.38 4.09
CA GLU A 563 -16.98 -6.03 2.79
C GLU A 563 -15.91 -7.03 2.35
N ILE A 564 -15.70 -7.13 1.04
CA ILE A 564 -14.66 -7.96 0.41
C ILE A 564 -13.39 -7.14 0.28
N ILE A 565 -12.32 -7.56 0.96
CA ILE A 565 -11.06 -6.85 1.03
C ILE A 565 -10.03 -7.58 0.19
N ILE A 566 -9.47 -6.86 -0.79
CA ILE A 566 -8.54 -7.44 -1.76
C ILE A 566 -7.19 -6.78 -1.62
N ILE A 567 -6.20 -7.59 -1.29
CA ILE A 567 -4.81 -7.16 -1.18
C ILE A 567 -4.08 -7.59 -2.45
N PRO A 568 -3.68 -6.63 -3.32
CA PRO A 568 -2.93 -6.97 -4.51
C PRO A 568 -1.54 -7.47 -4.12
N SER A 569 -1.07 -8.52 -4.78
CA SER A 569 0.29 -9.02 -4.54
C SER A 569 1.39 -8.07 -5.06
N TYR A 570 1.12 -7.11 -5.93
CA TYR A 570 2.17 -6.36 -6.63
C TYR A 570 2.61 -5.08 -5.89
N LEU A 571 3.90 -4.73 -6.01
CA LEU A 571 4.53 -3.54 -5.41
C LEU A 571 4.08 -2.21 -6.03
N SER A 572 3.47 -2.23 -7.22
CA SER A 572 3.01 -1.03 -7.92
C SER A 572 1.59 -0.61 -7.53
N MET A 573 0.86 -1.48 -6.82
CA MET A 573 -0.46 -1.17 -6.28
C MET A 573 -0.33 -1.13 -4.76
N GLU A 574 0.01 0.03 -4.25
CA GLU A 574 0.24 0.21 -2.82
C GLU A 574 -1.08 0.31 -2.02
N SER A 575 -2.25 0.14 -2.66
CA SER A 575 -3.57 0.31 -2.04
C SER A 575 -4.26 -1.02 -1.72
N ILE A 576 -4.75 -1.15 -0.48
CA ILE A 576 -5.76 -2.16 -0.10
C ILE A 576 -7.13 -1.55 -0.40
N THR A 577 -7.99 -2.31 -1.09
CA THR A 577 -9.33 -1.84 -1.47
C THR A 577 -10.38 -2.79 -0.90
N ALA A 578 -11.39 -2.23 -0.27
CA ALA A 578 -12.59 -2.96 0.12
C ALA A 578 -13.68 -2.74 -0.93
N PHE A 579 -14.50 -3.76 -1.17
CA PHE A 579 -15.53 -3.80 -2.18
C PHE A 579 -16.85 -4.29 -1.56
N SER A 580 -17.97 -3.75 -2.05
CA SER A 580 -19.27 -4.39 -1.83
C SER A 580 -19.36 -5.73 -2.57
N ASN A 581 -20.39 -6.53 -2.26
CA ASN A 581 -20.71 -7.75 -3.02
C ASN A 581 -20.97 -7.51 -4.52
N SER A 582 -21.40 -6.31 -4.91
CA SER A 582 -21.55 -5.88 -6.31
C SER A 582 -20.24 -5.43 -6.97
N GLY A 583 -19.13 -5.36 -6.22
CA GLY A 583 -17.83 -4.91 -6.72
C GLY A 583 -17.64 -3.40 -6.74
N ASN A 584 -18.50 -2.64 -6.07
CA ASN A 584 -18.31 -1.20 -5.91
C ASN A 584 -17.23 -0.94 -4.86
N PRO A 585 -16.19 -0.13 -5.13
CA PRO A 585 -15.14 0.14 -4.17
C PRO A 585 -15.67 1.00 -3.01
N LEU A 586 -15.51 0.49 -1.79
CA LEU A 586 -15.88 1.13 -0.54
C LEU A 586 -14.57 1.51 0.18
N LYS A 587 -14.06 2.72 -0.07
CA LYS A 587 -12.90 3.33 0.62
C LYS A 587 -11.50 2.78 0.24
N TYR A 588 -10.56 3.70 0.01
CA TYR A 588 -9.14 3.41 -0.24
C TYR A 588 -8.37 3.36 1.08
N TYR A 589 -7.66 2.26 1.35
CA TYR A 589 -6.67 2.23 2.41
C TYR A 589 -5.27 2.45 1.82
N THR A 590 -4.60 3.45 2.38
CA THR A 590 -3.34 4.12 1.97
C THR A 590 -2.21 3.25 1.43
N GLN A 591 -1.42 3.88 0.56
CA GLN A 591 -0.13 3.42 0.04
C GLN A 591 0.84 2.99 1.15
N PHE A 592 1.21 1.71 1.19
CA PHE A 592 2.37 1.27 1.97
C PHE A 592 3.65 1.46 1.16
N ASN A 593 4.70 1.99 1.77
CA ASN A 593 6.01 1.99 1.10
C ASN A 593 6.44 0.55 0.76
N ALA A 594 7.23 0.39 -0.31
CA ALA A 594 7.65 -0.91 -0.83
C ALA A 594 8.28 -1.88 0.20
N LYS A 595 8.85 -1.38 1.31
CA LYS A 595 9.42 -2.23 2.38
C LYS A 595 8.33 -2.73 3.33
N THR A 596 7.43 -1.85 3.76
CA THR A 596 6.27 -2.20 4.60
C THR A 596 5.32 -3.12 3.84
N TRP A 597 5.11 -2.90 2.54
CA TRP A 597 4.31 -3.77 1.67
C TRP A 597 4.85 -5.20 1.59
N ARG A 598 6.18 -5.38 1.57
CA ARG A 598 6.80 -6.72 1.59
C ARG A 598 6.57 -7.47 2.91
N ALA A 599 6.42 -6.75 4.02
CA ALA A 599 6.10 -7.33 5.32
C ALA A 599 4.59 -7.65 5.41
N VAL A 600 3.72 -6.69 5.10
CA VAL A 600 2.26 -6.85 5.08
C VAL A 600 1.82 -8.03 4.19
N ARG A 601 2.40 -8.16 2.99
CA ARG A 601 2.15 -9.25 2.03
C ARG A 601 2.36 -10.66 2.61
N ARG A 602 3.20 -10.82 3.63
CA ARG A 602 3.53 -12.13 4.21
C ARG A 602 2.68 -12.50 5.43
N HIS A 603 1.91 -11.56 6.01
CA HIS A 603 1.45 -11.65 7.40
C HIS A 603 0.00 -11.20 7.66
N LEU A 604 -0.83 -10.97 6.63
CA LEU A 604 -2.23 -10.54 6.85
C LEU A 604 -3.16 -11.70 7.22
N GLY A 605 -3.86 -11.50 8.33
CA GLY A 605 -5.15 -12.11 8.74
C GLY A 605 -6.07 -10.98 9.25
N ASP A 606 -7.20 -11.30 9.89
CA ASP A 606 -8.26 -10.34 10.25
C ASP A 606 -7.83 -9.14 11.13
N TRP A 607 -6.70 -9.26 11.84
CA TRP A 607 -6.14 -8.28 12.77
C TRP A 607 -5.85 -6.87 12.22
N PHE A 608 -5.73 -6.67 10.90
CA PHE A 608 -5.34 -5.37 10.33
C PHE A 608 -6.43 -4.29 10.48
N PHE A 609 -7.70 -4.68 10.63
CA PHE A 609 -8.82 -3.73 10.66
C PHE A 609 -9.20 -3.28 12.07
N ASP A 610 -8.97 -4.10 13.11
CA ASP A 610 -9.30 -3.72 14.50
C ASP A 610 -8.30 -2.71 15.09
N ALA A 611 -7.02 -2.72 14.69
CA ALA A 611 -6.02 -1.76 15.19
C ALA A 611 -6.28 -0.28 14.77
N LYS A 612 -7.27 -0.03 13.92
CA LYS A 612 -7.72 1.32 13.49
C LYS A 612 -9.02 1.78 14.17
N LYS A 613 -9.71 0.91 14.91
CA LYS A 613 -10.71 1.32 15.90
C LYS A 613 -9.99 1.73 17.20
#